data_AF-A0A151L081-F1
#
_entry.id   AF-A0A151L081-F1
#
_cell.length_a   1.000
_cell.length_b   1.000
_cell.length_c   1.000
_cell.angle_alpha   90.00
_cell.angle_beta   90.00
_cell.angle_gamma   90.00
#
_symmetry.space_group_name_H-M   'P 1'
#
loop_
_entity.id
_entity.type
_entity.pdbx_description
1 polymer ?
#
loop_
_entity_poly.entity_id
_entity_poly.type
_entity_poly.pdbx_seq_one_letter_code
_entity_poly.pdbx_strand_id
1 'polypeptide(L)'
;MRKKFNPSDSTIIKLLQQRGLIKSEAVAKLKQDVYRLHPEEVTKVKNYAEHFGIHAKEKLIDEILDLRREALIHRLSRESEVIPSQPQRSLSAVD
;
A
#
# COMPACT_ATOMS: atom_id res chain seq x y z
N MET A 1 21.47 -9.84 3.87
CA MET A 1 20.53 -9.52 2.78
C MET A 1 20.23 -8.02 2.84
N ARG A 2 20.80 -7.20 1.95
CA ARG A 2 20.50 -5.75 1.92
C ARG A 2 19.02 -5.62 1.55
N LYS A 3 18.20 -5.04 2.44
CA LYS A 3 16.79 -4.72 2.13
C LYS A 3 16.81 -3.82 0.90
N LYS A 4 16.41 -4.35 -0.26
CA LYS A 4 16.19 -3.55 -1.47
C LYS A 4 15.07 -2.58 -1.10
N PHE A 5 15.42 -1.31 -0.98
CA PHE A 5 14.45 -0.25 -0.75
C PHE A 5 13.70 -0.04 -2.06
N ASN A 6 12.40 -0.35 -2.09
CA ASN A 6 11.58 -0.13 -3.28
C ASN A 6 11.18 1.36 -3.31
N PRO A 7 11.33 2.07 -4.46
CA PRO A 7 10.99 3.50 -4.54
C PRO A 7 9.53 3.80 -4.17
N SER A 8 8.61 2.86 -4.40
CA SER A 8 7.19 2.98 -4.01
C SER A 8 6.99 3.08 -2.50
N ASP A 9 7.92 2.55 -1.69
CA ASP A 9 7.87 2.68 -0.23
C ASP A 9 7.97 4.15 0.21
N SER A 10 8.82 4.95 -0.46
CA SER A 10 8.90 6.40 -0.21
C SER A 10 7.58 7.11 -0.51
N THR A 11 6.92 6.74 -1.59
CA THR A 11 5.62 7.31 -1.98
C THR A 11 4.56 6.97 -0.95
N ILE A 12 4.47 5.70 -0.53
CA ILE A 12 3.55 5.26 0.52
C ILE A 12 3.80 5.99 1.83
N ILE A 13 5.07 6.10 2.25
CA ILE A 13 5.43 6.82 3.48
C ILE A 13 4.97 8.28 3.40
N LYS A 14 5.22 8.98 2.30
CA LYS A 14 4.77 10.37 2.12
C LYS A 14 3.25 10.49 2.18
N LEU A 15 2.52 9.62 1.49
CA LEU A 15 1.06 9.59 1.50
C LEU A 15 0.51 9.33 2.91
N LEU A 16 1.12 8.44 3.68
CA LEU A 16 0.75 8.19 5.07
C LEU A 16 1.06 9.39 5.98
N GLN A 17 2.20 10.05 5.79
CA GLN A 17 2.56 11.24 6.56
C GLN A 17 1.62 12.43 6.29
N GLN A 18 1.14 12.58 5.06
CA GLN A 18 0.11 13.58 4.71
C GLN A 18 -1.21 13.37 5.46
N ARG A 19 -1.42 12.19 6.04
CA ARG A 19 -2.59 11.85 6.89
C ARG A 19 -2.32 12.02 8.38
N GLY A 20 -1.18 12.61 8.75
CA GLY A 20 -0.82 12.89 10.14
C GLY A 20 0.01 11.81 10.82
N LEU A 21 0.37 10.72 10.13
CA LEU A 21 1.27 9.72 10.71
C LEU A 21 2.70 10.27 10.79
N ILE A 22 3.40 10.04 11.89
CA ILE A 22 4.84 10.34 11.95
C ILE A 22 5.63 9.28 11.17
N LYS A 23 6.90 9.57 10.86
CA LYS A 23 7.73 8.69 10.02
C LYS A 23 7.78 7.24 10.53
N SER A 24 7.92 7.05 11.84
CA SER A 24 7.96 5.72 12.47
C SER A 24 6.65 4.95 12.29
N GLU A 25 5.51 5.62 12.45
CA GLU A 25 4.17 5.06 12.25
C GLU A 25 3.92 4.71 10.79
N ALA A 26 4.27 5.61 9.87
CA ALA A 26 4.15 5.36 8.43
C ALA A 26 4.97 4.14 8.01
N VAL A 27 6.19 3.99 8.53
CA VAL A 27 7.04 2.81 8.30
C VAL A 27 6.43 1.56 8.93
N ALA A 28 5.86 1.65 10.13
CA ALA A 28 5.20 0.53 10.78
C ALA A 28 3.99 0.04 9.98
N LYS A 29 3.16 0.98 9.49
CA LYS A 29 2.00 0.68 8.65
C LYS A 29 2.42 0.06 7.30
N LEU A 30 3.46 0.60 6.65
CA LEU A 30 4.03 0.00 5.44
C LEU A 30 4.49 -1.45 5.68
N LYS A 31 5.19 -1.72 6.78
CA LYS A 31 5.62 -3.08 7.14
C LYS A 31 4.43 -4.02 7.34
N GLN A 32 3.38 -3.54 8.00
CA GLN A 32 2.18 -4.31 8.25
C GLN A 32 1.40 -4.61 6.97
N ASP A 33 1.21 -3.62 6.10
CA ASP A 33 0.32 -3.73 4.95
C ASP A 33 1.01 -4.35 3.72
N VAL A 34 2.33 -4.18 3.58
CA VAL A 34 3.09 -4.68 2.41
C VAL A 34 3.90 -5.92 2.78
N TYR A 35 4.76 -5.83 3.80
CA TYR A 35 5.79 -6.84 4.06
C TYR A 35 5.38 -8.01 4.95
N ARG A 36 4.25 -7.90 5.66
CA ARG A 36 3.74 -8.98 6.49
C ARG A 36 2.99 -9.98 5.63
N LEU A 37 3.60 -11.14 5.38
CA LEU A 37 2.92 -12.26 4.75
C LEU A 37 1.99 -12.94 5.77
N HIS A 38 0.76 -13.22 5.36
CA HIS A 38 -0.19 -14.02 6.14
C HIS A 38 0.15 -15.51 6.03
N PRO A 39 -0.25 -16.34 7.01
CA PRO A 39 0.04 -17.78 7.00
C PRO A 39 -0.38 -18.48 5.69
N GLU A 40 -1.52 -18.11 5.12
CA GLU A 40 -2.01 -18.65 3.86
C GLU A 40 -1.09 -18.35 2.68
N GLU A 41 -0.51 -17.14 2.65
CA GLU A 41 0.42 -16.72 1.60
C GLU A 41 1.77 -17.40 1.77
N VAL A 42 2.22 -17.58 3.01
CA VAL A 42 3.42 -18.38 3.31
C VAL A 42 3.25 -19.81 2.78
N THR A 43 2.08 -20.42 2.98
CA THR A 43 1.77 -21.74 2.43
C THR A 43 1.78 -21.74 0.90
N LYS A 44 1.14 -20.77 0.25
CA LYS A 44 1.17 -20.63 -1.22
C LYS A 44 2.60 -20.50 -1.76
N VAL A 45 3.41 -19.65 -1.15
CA VAL A 45 4.81 -19.42 -1.53
C VAL A 45 5.64 -20.69 -1.34
N LYS A 46 5.42 -21.46 -0.26
CA LYS A 46 6.10 -22.74 -0.04
C LYS A 46 5.73 -23.77 -1.11
N ASN A 47 4.43 -23.95 -1.36
CA ASN A 47 3.95 -24.89 -2.38
C ASN A 47 4.49 -24.51 -3.76
N TYR A 48 4.51 -23.22 -4.09
CA TYR A 48 5.07 -22.76 -5.37
C TYR A 48 6.58 -23.03 -5.47
N ALA A 49 7.33 -22.85 -4.38
CA ALA A 49 8.76 -23.15 -4.34
C ALA A 49 9.07 -24.65 -4.54
N GLU A 50 8.19 -25.53 -4.07
CA GLU A 50 8.33 -26.98 -4.24
C GLU A 50 8.23 -27.40 -5.71
N HIS A 51 7.37 -26.73 -6.48
CA HIS A 51 7.13 -27.07 -7.89
C HIS A 51 8.10 -26.37 -8.85
N PHE A 52 8.53 -25.14 -8.52
CA PHE A 52 9.27 -24.27 -9.45
C PHE A 52 10.65 -23.85 -8.93
N GLY A 53 11.04 -24.31 -7.74
CA GLY A 53 12.35 -24.02 -7.14
C GLY A 53 12.46 -22.63 -6.50
N ILE A 54 13.64 -22.35 -5.95
CA ILE A 54 13.88 -21.18 -5.09
C ILE A 54 13.83 -19.83 -5.83
N HIS A 55 14.20 -19.79 -7.12
CA HIS A 55 14.18 -18.56 -7.90
C HIS A 55 12.74 -18.11 -8.22
N ALA A 56 11.87 -19.08 -8.51
CA ALA A 56 10.45 -18.84 -8.75
C ALA A 56 9.75 -18.34 -7.47
N LYS A 57 10.17 -18.86 -6.31
CA LYS A 57 9.72 -18.39 -4.99
C LYS A 57 10.05 -16.92 -4.75
N GLU A 58 11.29 -16.51 -4.98
CA GLU A 58 11.72 -15.12 -4.79
C GLU A 58 10.94 -14.17 -5.71
N LYS A 59 10.79 -14.55 -6.98
CA LYS A 59 9.98 -13.80 -7.95
C LYS A 59 8.53 -13.66 -7.51
N LEU A 60 7.90 -14.74 -7.03
CA LEU A 60 6.52 -14.71 -6.53
C LEU A 60 6.37 -13.79 -5.32
N ILE A 61 7.33 -13.80 -4.38
CA ILE A 61 7.31 -12.89 -3.24
C ILE A 61 7.42 -11.45 -3.72
N ASP A 62 8.33 -11.15 -4.64
CA ASP A 62 8.51 -9.79 -5.17
C ASP A 62 7.23 -9.30 -5.86
N GLU A 63 6.58 -10.12 -6.69
CA GLU A 63 5.30 -9.81 -7.33
C GLU A 63 4.17 -9.54 -6.32
N ILE A 64 4.06 -10.36 -5.26
CA ILE A 64 3.08 -10.14 -4.18
C ILE A 64 3.33 -8.78 -3.50
N LEU A 65 4.59 -8.46 -3.22
CA LEU A 65 4.95 -7.19 -2.58
C LEU A 65 4.67 -6.00 -3.50
N ASP A 66 4.97 -6.09 -4.79
CA ASP A 66 4.69 -5.03 -5.76
C ASP A 66 3.19 -4.76 -5.91
N LEU A 67 2.38 -5.81 -6.08
CA LEU A 67 0.91 -5.67 -6.15
C LEU A 67 0.33 -5.00 -4.90
N ARG A 68 0.86 -5.33 -3.71
CA ARG A 68 0.45 -4.69 -2.46
C ARG A 68 0.84 -3.22 -2.40
N ARG A 69 2.03 -2.85 -2.87
CA ARG A 69 2.45 -1.45 -2.94
C ARG A 69 1.53 -0.67 -3.87
N GLU A 70 1.24 -1.19 -5.06
CA GLU A 70 0.32 -0.57 -6.02
C GLU A 70 -1.08 -0.39 -5.45
N ALA A 71 -1.64 -1.44 -4.84
CA ALA A 71 -2.95 -1.40 -4.22
C ALA A 71 -3.02 -0.37 -3.08
N LEU A 72 -1.95 -0.30 -2.26
CA LEU A 72 -1.87 0.64 -1.15
C LEU A 72 -1.75 2.09 -1.65
N ILE A 73 -0.90 2.35 -2.65
CA ILE A 73 -0.80 3.68 -3.28
C ILE A 73 -2.16 4.08 -3.85
N HIS A 74 -2.82 3.21 -4.61
CA HIS A 74 -4.12 3.52 -5.21
C HIS A 74 -5.21 3.80 -4.17
N ARG A 75 -5.22 3.06 -3.04
CA ARG A 75 -6.11 3.34 -1.91
C ARG A 75 -5.83 4.72 -1.30
N LEU A 76 -4.56 4.98 -0.97
CA LEU A 76 -4.15 6.24 -0.36
C LEU A 76 -4.33 7.43 -1.31
N SER A 77 -4.15 7.30 -2.62
CA SER A 77 -4.37 8.42 -3.54
C SER A 77 -5.86 8.79 -3.65
N ARG A 78 -6.77 7.81 -3.67
CA ARG A 78 -8.22 8.08 -3.72
C ARG A 78 -8.75 8.74 -2.46
N GLU A 79 -8.28 8.30 -1.29
CA GLU A 79 -8.66 8.90 -0.02
C GLU A 79 -8.19 10.36 0.13
N SER A 80 -7.14 10.78 -0.58
CA SER A 80 -6.71 12.19 -0.59
C SER A 80 -7.52 13.09 -1.54
N GLU A 81 -8.32 12.54 -2.45
CA GLU A 81 -9.18 13.31 -3.37
C GLU A 81 -10.50 13.75 -2.74
N VAL A 82 -10.80 13.34 -1.50
CA VAL A 82 -12.00 13.80 -0.78
C VAL A 82 -11.79 15.23 -0.26
N ILE A 83 -11.89 16.19 -1.18
CA ILE A 83 -12.11 17.61 -0.89
C ILE A 83 -13.58 17.74 -0.43
N PRO A 84 -13.89 18.40 0.70
CA PRO A 84 -15.27 18.70 1.09
C PRO A 84 -15.82 19.79 0.17
N SER A 85 -16.29 19.42 -1.01
CA SER A 85 -17.07 20.31 -1.87
C SER A 85 -18.55 20.17 -1.49
N GLN A 86 -19.07 21.12 -0.72
CA GLN A 86 -20.26 21.93 -1.06
C GLN A 86 -20.60 22.89 0.11
N PRO A 87 -20.28 24.20 0.01
CA PRO A 87 -21.07 25.20 0.71
C PRO A 87 -22.42 25.32 -0.01
N GLN A 88 -23.51 25.22 0.74
CA GLN A 88 -24.87 25.35 0.22
C GLN A 88 -25.04 26.70 -0.50
N ARG A 89 -25.13 26.66 -1.82
CA ARG A 89 -25.67 27.76 -2.62
C ARG A 89 -27.14 27.44 -2.87
N SER A 90 -28.01 27.73 -1.89
CA SER A 90 -29.40 27.99 -2.21
C SER A 90 -29.49 29.45 -2.64
N LEU A 91 -29.44 29.64 -3.95
CA LEU A 91 -29.71 30.90 -4.63
C LEU A 91 -31.12 31.39 -4.27
N SER A 92 -31.21 32.68 -4.05
CA SER A 92 -32.39 33.54 -4.03
C SER A 92 -33.50 33.17 -5.03
N ALA A 93 -34.74 33.10 -4.51
CA ALA A 93 -36.00 33.55 -5.12
C ALA A 93 -37.05 33.43 -3.99
N VAL A 94 -37.84 34.44 -3.63
CA VAL A 94 -38.85 35.13 -4.44
C VAL A 94 -39.29 36.42 -3.72
N ASP A 95 -39.91 37.29 -4.52
CA ASP A 95 -40.46 38.63 -4.28
C ASP A 95 -41.04 38.98 -2.89
#